data_AF-A0A950KBC9-F1
#
_entry.id   AF-A0A950KBC9-F1
#
_cell.length_a   1.000
_cell.length_b   1.000
_cell.length_c   1.000
_cell.angle_alpha   90.00
_cell.angle_beta   90.00
_cell.angle_gamma   90.00
#
_symmetry.space_group_name_H-M   'P 1'
#
loop_
_entity.id
_entity.type
_entity.pdbx_description
1 polymer ?
#
loop_
_entity_poly.entity_id
_entity_poly.type
_entity_poly.pdbx_seq_one_letter_code
_entity_poly.pdbx_strand_id
1 'polypeptide(L)'
;LGNELVMAGTAVGLLLSGMVAVLTFVAHRRLPYRKMLVLTGIMLGGVLIVMVGEQVQEMQLAHWLPTTEIKPLADVVPAWCGTWFSVFPTVETITGQILAAGLVIGSYFAARSRTQTIAAAVA
;
A
#
# COMPACT_ATOMS: atom_id res chain seq x y z
N LEU A 1 -6.04 26.01 -33.11
CA LEU A 1 -6.55 26.12 -31.72
C LEU A 1 -6.12 24.87 -30.97
N GLY A 2 -5.03 24.93 -30.21
CA GLY A 2 -4.48 23.73 -29.54
C GLY A 2 -3.03 23.86 -29.06
N ASN A 3 -2.22 24.71 -29.71
CA ASN A 3 -0.81 24.91 -29.34
C ASN A 3 -0.65 25.44 -27.90
N GLU A 4 -1.52 26.35 -27.46
CA GLU A 4 -1.46 26.90 -26.09
C GLU A 4 -1.84 25.87 -25.02
N LEU A 5 -2.87 25.04 -25.27
CA LEU A 5 -3.23 23.95 -24.35
C LEU A 5 -2.12 22.90 -24.26
N VAL A 6 -1.50 22.55 -25.39
CA VAL A 6 -0.39 21.59 -25.42
C VAL A 6 0.81 22.17 -24.67
N MET A 7 1.19 23.43 -24.92
CA MET A 7 2.30 24.09 -24.23
C MET A 7 2.07 24.20 -22.71
N ALA A 8 0.84 24.54 -22.29
CA ALA A 8 0.48 24.56 -20.87
C ALA A 8 0.54 23.17 -20.24
N GLY A 9 0.00 22.14 -20.91
CA GLY A 9 0.07 20.76 -20.45
C GLY A 9 1.50 20.25 -20.34
N THR A 10 2.35 20.53 -21.33
CA THR A 10 3.77 20.16 -21.30
C THR A 10 4.53 20.89 -20.19
N ALA A 11 4.26 22.18 -19.97
CA ALA A 11 4.89 22.95 -18.90
C ALA A 11 4.53 22.40 -17.50
N VAL A 12 3.25 22.06 -17.30
CA VAL A 12 2.79 21.41 -16.05
C VAL A 12 3.42 20.03 -15.88
N GLY A 13 3.46 19.22 -16.94
CA GLY A 13 4.12 17.91 -16.92
C GLY A 13 5.60 18.01 -16.55
N LEU A 14 6.35 18.93 -17.17
CA LEU A 14 7.76 19.18 -16.86
C LEU A 14 7.96 19.62 -15.42
N LEU A 15 7.10 20.50 -14.90
CA LEU A 15 7.16 20.94 -13.50
C LEU A 15 6.94 19.77 -12.54
N LEU A 16 5.89 18.97 -12.77
CA LEU A 16 5.58 17.81 -11.91
C LEU A 16 6.69 16.76 -11.96
N SER A 17 7.18 16.41 -13.15
CA SER A 17 8.30 15.47 -13.30
C SER A 17 9.59 16.01 -12.68
N GLY A 18 9.89 17.30 -12.83
CA GLY A 18 11.03 17.95 -12.20
C GLY A 18 10.94 17.91 -10.67
N MET A 19 9.77 18.16 -10.10
CA MET A 19 9.54 18.03 -8.65
C MET A 19 9.79 16.61 -8.15
N VAL A 20 9.24 15.59 -8.83
CA VAL A 20 9.48 14.18 -8.48
C VAL A 20 10.97 13.85 -8.56
N ALA A 21 11.67 14.28 -9.62
CA ALA A 21 13.10 14.07 -9.77
C ALA A 21 13.90 14.67 -8.60
N VAL A 22 13.64 15.94 -8.25
CA VAL A 22 14.30 16.60 -7.11
C VAL A 22 14.02 15.86 -5.81
N LEU A 23 12.76 15.48 -5.56
CA LEU A 23 12.38 14.74 -4.35
C LEU A 23 13.11 13.39 -4.27
N THR A 24 13.15 12.63 -5.38
CA THR A 24 13.84 11.35 -5.45
C THR A 24 15.34 11.50 -5.21
N PHE A 25 16.01 12.48 -5.84
CA PHE A 25 17.45 12.71 -5.65
C PHE A 25 17.79 13.14 -4.23
N VAL A 26 17.00 14.05 -3.65
CA VAL A 26 17.18 14.49 -2.26
C VAL A 26 16.99 13.33 -1.29
N ALA A 27 15.96 12.49 -1.51
CA ALA A 27 15.70 11.30 -0.72
C ALA A 27 16.83 10.24 -0.84
N HIS A 28 17.39 10.03 -2.04
CA HIS A 28 18.45 9.04 -2.28
C HIS A 28 19.85 9.48 -1.81
N ARG A 29 20.08 10.79 -1.58
CA ARG A 29 21.41 11.32 -1.22
C ARG A 29 21.95 10.79 0.12
N ARG A 30 21.10 10.19 0.96
CA ARG A 30 21.43 9.80 2.35
C ARG A 30 20.83 8.43 2.74
N LEU A 31 20.87 7.40 1.89
CA LEU A 31 20.31 6.08 2.25
C LEU A 31 21.38 5.10 2.77
N PRO A 32 21.59 5.00 4.10
CA PRO A 32 22.36 3.92 4.71
C PRO A 32 21.63 2.58 4.48
N TYR A 33 22.38 1.57 4.04
CA TYR A 33 21.90 0.25 3.57
C TYR A 33 20.81 -0.41 4.45
N ARG A 34 20.85 -0.21 5.77
CA ARG A 34 19.82 -0.73 6.71
C ARG A 34 18.42 -0.15 6.50
N LYS A 35 18.31 1.11 6.07
CA LYS A 35 17.02 1.78 5.87
C LYS A 35 16.30 1.26 4.63
N MET A 36 17.06 0.82 3.63
CA MET A 36 16.51 0.25 2.41
C MET A 36 15.84 -1.09 2.68
N LEU A 37 16.45 -1.97 3.48
CA LEU A 37 15.85 -3.25 3.89
C LEU A 37 14.52 -3.08 4.64
N VAL A 38 14.44 -2.08 5.51
CA VAL A 38 13.20 -1.77 6.24
C VAL A 38 12.14 -1.21 5.30
N LEU A 39 12.53 -0.29 4.40
CA LEU A 39 11.61 0.27 3.41
C LEU A 39 11.04 -0.81 2.48
N THR A 40 11.89 -1.67 1.91
CA THR A 40 11.45 -2.77 1.04
C THR A 40 10.55 -3.76 1.78
N GLY A 41 10.85 -4.05 3.05
CA GLY A 41 9.99 -4.90 3.89
C GLY A 41 8.60 -4.29 4.12
N ILE A 42 8.53 -2.99 4.41
CA ILE A 42 7.26 -2.27 4.56
C ILE A 42 6.48 -2.25 3.24
N MET A 43 7.16 -2.01 2.12
CA MET A 43 6.54 -2.05 0.79
C MET A 43 5.96 -3.44 0.49
N LEU A 44 6.71 -4.51 0.74
CA LEU A 44 6.22 -5.88 0.58
C LEU A 44 5.02 -6.17 1.49
N GLY A 45 5.03 -5.68 2.73
CA GLY A 45 3.89 -5.78 3.63
C GLY A 45 2.65 -5.05 3.11
N GLY A 46 2.83 -3.84 2.56
CA GLY A 46 1.76 -3.07 1.93
C GLY A 46 1.18 -3.78 0.70
N VAL A 47 2.04 -4.30 -0.18
CA VAL A 47 1.62 -5.07 -1.36
C VAL A 47 0.84 -6.32 -0.97
N LEU A 48 1.24 -7.02 0.09
CA LEU A 48 0.51 -8.20 0.58
C LEU A 48 -0.92 -7.83 1.00
N ILE A 49 -1.11 -6.69 1.67
CA ILE A 49 -2.45 -6.19 2.05
C ILE A 49 -3.29 -5.87 0.79
N VAL A 50 -2.69 -5.24 -0.21
CA VAL A 50 -3.38 -4.94 -1.48
C VAL A 50 -3.80 -6.24 -2.18
N MET A 51 -2.91 -7.24 -2.23
CA MET A 51 -3.21 -8.54 -2.84
C MET A 51 -4.37 -9.25 -2.12
N VAL A 52 -4.45 -9.19 -0.80
CA VAL A 52 -5.57 -9.78 -0.05
C VAL A 52 -6.90 -9.14 -0.43
N GLY A 53 -6.93 -7.81 -0.59
CA GLY A 53 -8.14 -7.09 -1.00
C GLY A 53 -8.65 -7.52 -2.38
N GLU A 54 -7.74 -7.65 -3.35
CA GLU A 54 -8.09 -8.09 -4.70
C GLU A 54 -8.56 -9.54 -4.73
N GLN A 55 -7.91 -10.45 -4.01
CA GLN A 55 -8.33 -11.85 -3.96
C GLN A 55 -9.71 -12.04 -3.31
N VAL A 56 -10.03 -11.26 -2.26
CA VAL A 56 -11.38 -11.29 -1.66
C VAL A 56 -12.43 -10.78 -2.66
N GLN A 57 -12.12 -9.73 -3.42
CA GLN A 57 -13.01 -9.22 -4.46
C GLN A 57 -13.22 -10.24 -5.59
N GLU A 58 -12.17 -10.91 -6.05
CA GLU A 58 -12.28 -11.96 -7.08
C GLU A 58 -13.15 -13.15 -6.58
N MET A 59 -13.02 -13.52 -5.30
CA MET A 59 -13.90 -14.51 -4.69
C MET A 59 -15.35 -14.03 -4.57
N GLN A 60 -15.59 -12.72 -4.38
CA GLN A 60 -16.93 -12.12 -4.41
C GLN A 60 -17.52 -12.13 -5.82
N LEU A 61 -16.72 -11.83 -6.85
CA LEU A 61 -17.14 -11.92 -8.26
C LEU A 61 -17.47 -13.36 -8.67
N ALA A 62 -16.74 -14.34 -8.13
CA ALA A 62 -17.03 -15.76 -8.28
C ALA A 62 -18.25 -16.24 -7.45
N HIS A 63 -18.89 -15.36 -6.68
CA HIS A 63 -20.00 -15.67 -5.76
C HIS A 63 -19.65 -16.69 -4.67
N TRP A 64 -18.36 -16.84 -4.34
CA TRP A 64 -17.89 -17.71 -3.25
C TRP A 64 -17.96 -17.02 -1.89
N LEU A 65 -17.87 -15.69 -1.86
CA LEU A 65 -18.02 -14.86 -0.68
C LEU A 65 -19.22 -13.91 -0.81
N PRO A 66 -19.94 -13.65 0.28
CA PRO A 66 -20.99 -12.64 0.30
C PRO A 66 -20.40 -11.24 0.08
N THR A 67 -21.24 -10.35 -0.45
CA THR A 67 -20.91 -8.94 -0.70
C THR A 67 -21.72 -8.04 0.23
N THR A 68 -21.19 -7.77 1.41
CA THR A 68 -21.84 -6.88 2.37
C THR A 68 -21.32 -5.46 2.18
N GLU A 69 -22.01 -4.67 1.35
CA GLU A 69 -21.62 -3.29 1.07
C GLU A 69 -21.87 -2.36 2.26
N ILE A 70 -20.86 -1.52 2.55
CA ILE A 70 -20.94 -0.47 3.56
C ILE A 70 -21.32 0.84 2.87
N LYS A 71 -22.62 1.12 2.76
CA LYS A 71 -23.16 2.34 2.10
C LYS A 71 -22.46 3.66 2.50
N PRO A 72 -22.25 3.98 3.79
CA PRO A 72 -21.59 5.24 4.16
C PRO A 72 -20.10 5.27 3.77
N LEU A 73 -19.46 4.12 3.59
CA LEU A 73 -18.07 4.04 3.15
C LEU A 73 -17.96 4.10 1.63
N ALA A 74 -18.97 3.58 0.90
CA ALA A 74 -19.06 3.68 -0.55
C ALA A 74 -19.17 5.14 -1.04
N ASP A 75 -19.83 6.01 -0.29
CA ASP A 75 -19.96 7.43 -0.64
C ASP A 75 -18.66 8.24 -0.37
N VAL A 76 -17.80 7.74 0.52
CA VAL A 76 -16.58 8.44 0.97
C VAL A 76 -15.34 7.92 0.25
N VAL A 77 -15.29 6.64 -0.08
CA VAL A 77 -14.13 6.00 -0.72
C VAL A 77 -14.13 6.31 -2.21
N PRO A 78 -13.13 7.05 -2.73
CA PRO A 78 -13.04 7.31 -4.15
C PRO A 78 -12.78 6.03 -4.95
N ALA A 79 -13.30 5.96 -6.18
CA ALA A 79 -13.10 4.81 -7.07
C ALA A 79 -11.61 4.47 -7.32
N TRP A 80 -10.73 5.47 -7.31
CA TRP A 80 -9.29 5.24 -7.48
C TRP A 80 -8.66 4.42 -6.34
N CYS A 81 -9.22 4.43 -5.13
CA CYS A 81 -8.73 3.59 -4.03
C CYS A 81 -8.91 2.11 -4.34
N GLY A 82 -9.99 1.73 -5.02
CA GLY A 82 -10.20 0.37 -5.51
C GLY A 82 -9.21 0.00 -6.61
N THR A 83 -8.91 0.92 -7.53
CA THR A 83 -7.96 0.65 -8.63
C THR A 83 -6.51 0.51 -8.16
N TRP A 84 -6.07 1.36 -7.23
CA TRP A 84 -4.66 1.41 -6.83
C TRP A 84 -4.32 0.58 -5.60
N PHE A 85 -5.23 0.51 -4.62
CA PHE A 85 -5.00 -0.13 -3.34
C PHE A 85 -5.91 -1.34 -3.10
N SER A 86 -6.73 -1.71 -4.09
CA SER A 86 -7.71 -2.79 -3.99
C SER A 86 -8.60 -2.66 -2.75
N VAL A 87 -8.94 -1.42 -2.38
CA VAL A 87 -9.83 -1.11 -1.27
C VAL A 87 -11.25 -1.00 -1.83
N PHE A 88 -12.07 -2.01 -1.56
CA PHE A 88 -13.48 -2.03 -1.92
C PHE A 88 -14.34 -1.72 -0.68
N PRO A 89 -15.47 -1.01 -0.83
CA PRO A 89 -16.34 -0.64 0.30
C PRO A 89 -17.21 -1.83 0.77
N THR A 90 -16.64 -3.02 0.89
CA THR A 90 -17.29 -4.24 1.39
C THR A 90 -16.69 -4.65 2.73
N VAL A 91 -17.52 -5.20 3.63
CA VAL A 91 -17.05 -5.64 4.96
C VAL A 91 -15.97 -6.71 4.83
N GLU A 92 -16.14 -7.64 3.88
CA GLU A 92 -15.27 -8.79 3.69
C GLU A 92 -13.85 -8.36 3.26
N THR A 93 -13.73 -7.43 2.30
CA THR A 93 -12.43 -6.95 1.82
C THR A 93 -11.71 -6.13 2.89
N ILE A 94 -12.41 -5.20 3.55
CA ILE A 94 -11.85 -4.38 4.64
C ILE A 94 -11.41 -5.25 5.81
N THR A 95 -12.23 -6.22 6.22
CA THR A 95 -11.89 -7.14 7.31
C THR A 95 -10.70 -8.02 6.93
N GLY A 96 -10.67 -8.53 5.69
CA GLY A 96 -9.55 -9.31 5.17
C GLY A 96 -8.24 -8.52 5.19
N GLN A 97 -8.26 -7.27 4.71
CA GLN A 97 -7.10 -6.39 4.72
C GLN A 97 -6.63 -6.03 6.15
N ILE A 98 -7.55 -5.79 7.09
CA ILE A 98 -7.22 -5.54 8.50
C ILE A 98 -6.59 -6.78 9.15
N LEU A 99 -7.14 -7.97 8.90
CA LEU A 99 -6.57 -9.22 9.40
C LEU A 99 -5.18 -9.46 8.83
N ALA A 100 -4.98 -9.26 7.52
CA ALA A 100 -3.67 -9.36 6.89
C ALA A 100 -2.66 -8.37 7.49
N ALA A 101 -3.05 -7.10 7.67
CA ALA A 101 -2.20 -6.10 8.30
C ALA A 101 -1.84 -6.50 9.75
N GLY A 102 -2.82 -6.98 10.52
CA GLY A 102 -2.61 -7.50 11.87
C GLY A 102 -1.63 -8.68 11.91
N LEU A 103 -1.74 -9.62 10.96
CA LEU A 103 -0.83 -10.76 10.85
C LEU A 103 0.58 -10.33 10.44
N VAL A 104 0.73 -9.43 9.47
CA VAL A 104 2.04 -8.91 9.04
C VAL A 104 2.74 -8.19 10.21
N ILE A 105 2.04 -7.27 10.86
CA ILE A 105 2.58 -6.53 12.02
C ILE A 105 2.86 -7.48 13.18
N GLY A 106 1.93 -8.39 13.49
CA GLY A 106 2.07 -9.37 14.54
C GLY A 106 3.27 -10.30 14.32
N SER A 107 3.49 -10.76 13.08
CA SER A 107 4.65 -11.59 12.72
C SER A 107 5.98 -10.87 12.97
N TYR A 108 6.04 -9.56 12.69
CA TYR A 108 7.23 -8.75 12.94
C TYR A 108 7.55 -8.65 14.44
N PHE A 109 6.55 -8.36 15.27
CA PHE A 109 6.75 -8.31 16.72
C PHE A 109 7.09 -9.68 17.30
N ALA A 110 6.39 -10.75 16.88
CA ALA A 110 6.67 -12.11 17.31
C ALA A 110 8.07 -12.59 16.90
N ALA A 111 8.53 -12.25 15.70
CA ALA A 111 9.89 -12.53 15.25
C ALA A 111 10.92 -11.76 16.07
N ARG A 112 10.68 -10.47 16.33
CA ARG A 112 11.57 -9.63 17.15
C ARG A 112 11.71 -10.15 18.57
N SER A 113 10.62 -10.56 19.21
CA SER A 113 10.65 -11.12 20.56
C SER A 113 11.45 -12.41 20.63
N ARG A 114 11.31 -13.31 19.64
CA ARG A 114 12.10 -14.55 19.56
C ARG A 114 13.60 -14.28 19.43
N THR A 115 14.00 -13.30 18.63
CA THR A 115 15.41 -12.92 18.51
C THR A 115 15.98 -12.40 19.83
N GLN A 116 15.19 -11.66 20.61
CA GLN A 116 15.62 -11.16 21.93
C GLN A 116 15.76 -12.28 22.96
N THR A 117 14.82 -13.23 23.00
CA THR A 117 14.90 -14.39 23.91
C THR A 117 16.13 -15.25 23.62
N ILE A 118 16.45 -15.51 22.34
CA ILE A 118 17.65 -16.28 21.96
C ILE A 118 18.93 -15.54 22.38
N ALA A 119 19.00 -14.22 22.15
CA ALA A 119 20.16 -13.43 22.55
C ALA A 119 20.36 -13.42 24.08
N ALA A 120 19.29 -13.40 24.87
CA ALA A 120 19.35 -13.46 26.33
C ALA A 120 19.73 -14.85 26.87
N ALA A 121 19.44 -15.93 26.12
CA ALA A 121 19.80 -17.30 26.52
C ALA A 121 21.26 -17.67 26.23
N VAL A 122 21.96 -16.89 25.39
CA VAL A 122 23.35 -17.12 24.98
C VAL A 122 24.34 -16.17 25.69
N ALA A 123 23.84 -15.17 26.42
CA ALA A 123 24.61 -14.24 27.25
C ALA A 123 24.77 -14.76 28.69
#